data_AF-A0A0S7ZS37-F1
#
_entry.id   AF-A0A0S7ZS37-F1
#
_cell.length_a   1.000
_cell.length_b   1.000
_cell.length_c   1.000
_cell.angle_alpha   90.00
_cell.angle_beta   90.00
_cell.angle_gamma   90.00
#
_symmetry.space_group_name_H-M   'P 1'
#
loop_
_entity.id
_entity.type
_entity.pdbx_description
1 polymer ?
#
loop_
_entity_poly.entity_id
_entity_poly.type
_entity_poly.pdbx_seq_one_letter_code
_entity_poly.pdbx_strand_id
1 'polypeptide(L)'
;MRRLRIFIWMVVLLLFVCTFHSAIANIIQIEGELGNTVTAYVKRWFSSYRGTKKLTYRMYFPVSSLEGINVQTVSNLRKNFIPAPTELKDFSDEFGNTGVELIWEREMRMVQLDLQFTVKTQSKFAPVMSSVPFPLPVDEEKKIYFKSTRLSPSNDFSINRIGSMLSRNLHKEIDIVSAVFLWIDRNIRLTSLVENYDAPTVLKKGVGDERGICNLLVAIFKGLGIPARLVYGISFQNEIQVSTETDTYIFDMPNVERYWVEVYFPDLGWVSYDPRGMYFGTIPHVIKLSVGPDSDFVTEVWGIEEGEAEVQKEFLYDIKNDYADFQFKGLIGQDMNKLILSPQLSGYYELPFEIEQGYQFLDAVLLPGEEGPILENSDLINSVEKDATRARVYTQKFLLDYPVIINEVQLPLLKLADEGKIWVEIYSDENGAPAQQLFRTYSINSNRIRFMMVENPWLMFPVGNKTNSFLAPGAYWFMLRSSGSCIFHWYASEGNVVGEKRDTLFREVGKKRLDWKNVINFDMNFQLIGKREEAQ
;
A
#
# COMPACT_ATOMS: atom_id res chain seq x y z
N MET A 1 58.85 -0.50 10.57
CA MET A 1 57.65 0.04 11.26
C MET A 1 56.81 1.01 10.42
N ARG A 2 57.40 1.98 9.69
CA ARG A 2 56.64 2.96 8.89
C ARG A 2 55.85 2.36 7.71
N ARG A 3 56.37 1.31 7.06
CA ARG A 3 55.68 0.58 5.97
C ARG A 3 54.51 -0.29 6.44
N LEU A 4 54.56 -0.82 7.67
CA LEU A 4 53.47 -1.63 8.25
C LEU A 4 52.28 -0.76 8.68
N ARG A 5 52.54 0.47 9.16
CA ARG A 5 51.49 1.45 9.46
C ARG A 5 50.76 1.94 8.20
N ILE A 6 51.48 2.14 7.09
CA ILE A 6 50.85 2.55 5.81
C ILE A 6 49.97 1.42 5.26
N PHE A 7 50.39 0.16 5.41
CA PHE A 7 49.59 -0.99 4.99
C PHE A 7 48.32 -1.16 5.84
N ILE A 8 48.39 -0.97 7.16
CA ILE A 8 47.22 -1.01 8.05
C ILE A 8 46.26 0.15 7.74
N TRP A 9 46.77 1.36 7.47
CA TRP A 9 45.91 2.49 7.08
C TRP A 9 45.28 2.28 5.70
N MET A 10 45.97 1.66 4.74
CA MET A 10 45.37 1.28 3.44
C MET A 10 44.31 0.20 3.58
N VAL A 11 44.49 -0.80 4.46
CA VAL A 11 43.50 -1.86 4.70
C VAL A 11 42.29 -1.32 5.46
N VAL A 12 42.48 -0.40 6.41
CA VAL A 12 41.37 0.29 7.09
C VAL A 12 40.64 1.25 6.15
N LEU A 13 41.34 1.92 5.23
CA LEU A 13 40.72 2.74 4.19
C LEU A 13 40.00 1.88 3.13
N LEU A 14 40.51 0.69 2.79
CA LEU A 14 39.82 -0.27 1.91
C LEU A 14 38.62 -0.93 2.60
N LEU A 15 38.67 -1.16 3.91
CA LEU A 15 37.52 -1.65 4.70
C LEU A 15 36.45 -0.57 4.89
N PHE A 16 36.79 0.72 4.77
CA PHE A 16 35.84 1.84 4.77
C PHE A 16 35.32 2.23 3.38
N VAL A 17 35.86 1.67 2.29
CA VAL A 17 35.48 2.03 0.90
C VAL A 17 34.70 0.91 0.19
N CYS A 18 34.36 -0.18 0.88
CA CYS A 18 33.49 -1.23 0.36
C CYS A 18 32.13 -1.29 1.10
N THR A 19 31.40 -0.18 1.11
CA THR A 19 29.93 -0.21 1.09
C THR A 19 29.47 0.54 -0.15
N PHE A 20 29.83 0.02 -1.33
CA PHE A 20 29.05 0.34 -2.53
C PHE A 20 27.65 -0.25 -2.31
N HIS A 21 26.76 0.55 -1.72
CA HIS A 21 25.32 0.34 -1.77
C HIS A 21 24.89 0.46 -3.24
N SER A 22 25.11 -0.60 -4.00
CA SER A 22 24.63 -0.71 -5.36
C SER A 22 23.13 -0.96 -5.34
N ALA A 23 22.36 0.13 -5.45
CA ALA A 23 21.12 0.29 -6.24
C ALA A 23 20.30 1.46 -5.65
N ILE A 24 20.61 2.69 -6.05
CA ILE A 24 19.85 3.91 -5.72
C ILE A 24 18.66 3.98 -6.69
N ALA A 25 17.49 3.50 -6.27
CA ALA A 25 16.27 3.43 -7.09
C ALA A 25 15.01 3.21 -6.23
N ASN A 26 14.27 4.28 -5.90
CA ASN A 26 13.12 4.21 -5.00
C ASN A 26 11.86 4.90 -5.59
N ILE A 27 12.04 5.71 -6.63
CA ILE A 27 10.96 6.26 -7.45
C ILE A 27 11.22 5.87 -8.90
N ILE A 28 10.33 5.06 -9.44
CA ILE A 28 10.32 4.59 -10.82
C ILE A 28 9.56 5.60 -11.65
N GLN A 29 10.29 6.27 -12.55
CA GLN A 29 9.73 7.28 -13.42
C GLN A 29 9.30 6.65 -14.74
N ILE A 30 8.04 6.90 -15.09
CA ILE A 30 7.46 6.50 -16.37
C ILE A 30 6.99 7.72 -17.15
N GLU A 31 6.88 7.56 -18.47
CA GLU A 31 6.23 8.53 -19.34
C GLU A 31 5.35 7.81 -20.36
N GLY A 32 4.16 8.34 -20.60
CA GLY A 32 3.22 7.80 -21.57
C GLY A 32 1.82 7.77 -21.01
N GLU A 33 1.04 6.79 -21.45
CA GLU A 33 -0.38 6.75 -21.18
C GLU A 33 -0.85 5.34 -20.85
N LEU A 34 -1.75 5.26 -19.87
CA LEU A 34 -2.52 4.06 -19.60
C LEU A 34 -3.99 4.43 -19.65
N GLY A 35 -4.84 3.49 -20.04
CA GLY A 35 -6.27 3.70 -19.97
C GLY A 35 -7.05 2.41 -20.04
N ASN A 36 -8.27 2.47 -19.54
CA ASN A 36 -9.18 1.35 -19.63
C ASN A 36 -10.63 1.81 -19.82
N THR A 37 -11.47 0.85 -20.18
CA THR A 37 -12.91 1.01 -20.21
C THR A 37 -13.52 -0.19 -19.54
N VAL A 38 -14.27 0.05 -18.47
CA VAL A 38 -14.79 -1.00 -17.60
C VAL A 38 -16.26 -0.75 -17.32
N THR A 39 -17.06 -1.82 -17.31
CA THR A 39 -18.38 -1.78 -16.68
C THR A 39 -18.25 -2.30 -15.26
N ALA A 40 -18.47 -1.43 -14.29
CA ALA A 40 -18.41 -1.75 -12.87
C ALA A 40 -19.81 -2.13 -12.37
N TYR A 41 -19.85 -3.13 -11.50
CA TYR A 41 -21.02 -3.57 -10.74
C TYR A 41 -20.64 -3.49 -9.26
N VAL A 42 -21.11 -2.44 -8.60
CA VAL A 42 -20.87 -2.19 -7.17
C VAL A 42 -22.09 -2.68 -6.42
N LYS A 43 -21.94 -3.75 -5.64
CA LYS A 43 -23.02 -4.35 -4.88
C LYS A 43 -22.81 -4.19 -3.38
N ARG A 44 -23.93 -4.05 -2.68
CA ARG A 44 -24.03 -4.02 -1.23
C ARG A 44 -25.16 -4.93 -0.79
N TRP A 45 -24.94 -5.72 0.26
CA TRP A 45 -26.00 -6.47 0.92
C TRP A 45 -25.99 -6.18 2.40
N PHE A 46 -27.15 -5.79 2.92
CA PHE A 46 -27.41 -5.71 4.35
C PHE A 46 -28.15 -6.97 4.76
N SER A 47 -27.57 -7.69 5.71
CA SER A 47 -28.25 -8.77 6.42
C SER A 47 -28.60 -8.27 7.80
N SER A 48 -29.89 -8.17 8.11
CA SER A 48 -30.38 -7.60 9.35
C SER A 48 -31.16 -8.62 10.18
N TYR A 49 -30.98 -8.53 11.49
CA TYR A 49 -31.60 -9.45 12.45
C TYR A 49 -33.04 -9.05 12.77
N ARG A 50 -33.76 -9.95 13.46
CA ARG A 50 -35.15 -9.68 13.84
C ARG A 50 -35.21 -8.47 14.77
N GLY A 51 -36.11 -7.53 14.46
CA GLY A 51 -36.28 -6.30 15.20
C GLY A 51 -35.42 -5.12 14.72
N THR A 52 -34.60 -5.30 13.68
CA THR A 52 -33.84 -4.19 13.09
C THR A 52 -34.77 -3.20 12.39
N LYS A 53 -34.67 -1.91 12.70
CA LYS A 53 -35.51 -0.86 12.11
C LYS A 53 -34.70 0.32 11.61
N LYS A 54 -35.29 1.03 10.64
CA LYS A 54 -34.78 2.29 10.09
C LYS A 54 -33.34 2.19 9.61
N LEU A 55 -33.12 1.31 8.64
CA LEU A 55 -31.86 1.26 7.92
C LEU A 55 -31.74 2.53 7.06
N THR A 56 -30.66 3.29 7.25
CA THR A 56 -30.28 4.42 6.41
C THR A 56 -29.00 4.11 5.68
N TYR A 57 -28.91 4.54 4.42
CA TYR A 57 -27.70 4.37 3.61
C TYR A 57 -27.48 5.57 2.69
N ARG A 58 -26.29 6.17 2.78
CA ARG A 58 -25.84 7.25 1.92
C ARG A 58 -24.77 6.73 0.97
N MET A 59 -25.12 6.67 -0.32
CA MET A 59 -24.28 6.21 -1.41
C MET A 59 -23.80 7.38 -2.26
N TYR A 60 -22.54 7.36 -2.70
CA TYR A 60 -22.02 8.27 -3.71
C TYR A 60 -22.07 7.66 -5.11
N PHE A 61 -22.30 8.49 -6.13
CA PHE A 61 -22.18 8.09 -7.52
C PHE A 61 -20.83 8.53 -8.09
N PRO A 62 -20.21 7.72 -8.96
CA PRO A 62 -18.99 8.10 -9.64
C PRO A 62 -19.21 9.36 -10.48
N VAL A 63 -18.25 10.29 -10.43
CA VAL A 63 -18.30 11.57 -11.14
C VAL A 63 -17.26 11.60 -12.25
N SER A 64 -17.60 12.21 -13.39
CA SER A 64 -16.63 12.47 -14.47
C SER A 64 -15.68 13.60 -14.05
N SER A 65 -14.37 13.37 -14.24
CA SER A 65 -13.30 14.33 -13.96
C SER A 65 -12.45 14.47 -15.23
N LEU A 66 -12.47 15.64 -15.86
CA LEU A 66 -11.77 15.87 -17.15
C LEU A 66 -10.49 16.72 -17.01
N GLU A 67 -10.14 17.07 -15.78
CA GLU A 67 -8.96 17.88 -15.45
C GLU A 67 -7.86 17.01 -14.81
N GLY A 68 -6.61 17.45 -14.95
CA GLY A 68 -5.44 16.82 -14.35
C GLY A 68 -4.87 15.65 -15.16
N ILE A 69 -3.97 14.90 -14.50
CA ILE A 69 -3.26 13.75 -15.08
C ILE A 69 -4.19 12.53 -15.22
N ASN A 70 -5.13 12.38 -14.28
CA ASN A 70 -6.08 11.29 -14.23
C ASN A 70 -7.46 11.76 -14.69
N VAL A 71 -7.88 11.32 -15.88
CA VAL A 71 -9.18 11.63 -16.45
C VAL A 71 -10.12 10.44 -16.27
N GLN A 72 -11.36 10.73 -15.89
CA GLN A 72 -12.43 9.74 -15.71
C GLN A 72 -13.69 10.25 -16.41
N THR A 73 -14.32 9.40 -17.23
CA THR A 73 -15.64 9.65 -17.80
C THR A 73 -16.59 8.53 -17.41
N VAL A 74 -17.72 8.89 -16.82
CA VAL A 74 -18.76 7.97 -16.36
C VAL A 74 -19.96 8.05 -17.29
N SER A 75 -20.54 6.89 -17.62
CA SER A 75 -21.75 6.78 -18.44
C SER A 75 -22.58 5.57 -18.01
N ASN A 76 -23.81 5.48 -18.52
CA ASN A 76 -24.71 4.33 -18.30
C ASN A 76 -24.96 3.97 -16.83
N LEU A 77 -25.03 4.96 -15.93
CA LEU A 77 -25.35 4.74 -14.52
C LEU A 77 -26.76 4.15 -14.36
N ARG A 78 -26.85 2.98 -13.74
CA ARG A 78 -28.09 2.28 -13.38
C ARG A 78 -28.07 1.94 -11.91
N LYS A 79 -29.22 2.10 -11.26
CA LYS A 79 -29.44 1.88 -9.84
C LYS A 79 -30.53 0.83 -9.67
N ASN A 80 -30.31 -0.18 -8.84
CA ASN A 80 -31.30 -1.17 -8.48
C ASN A 80 -31.27 -1.42 -6.98
N PHE A 81 -32.43 -1.26 -6.31
CA PHE A 81 -32.54 -1.38 -4.85
C PHE A 81 -33.66 -2.35 -4.51
N ILE A 82 -33.32 -3.44 -3.83
CA ILE A 82 -34.24 -4.54 -3.53
C ILE A 82 -34.17 -4.88 -2.04
N PRO A 83 -35.27 -4.77 -1.27
CA PRO A 83 -36.54 -4.14 -1.65
C PRO A 83 -36.37 -2.63 -1.87
N ALA A 84 -37.35 -2.02 -2.56
CA ALA A 84 -37.36 -0.57 -2.75
C ALA A 84 -37.34 0.17 -1.40
N PRO A 85 -36.57 1.27 -1.28
CA PRO A 85 -36.53 2.07 -0.06
C PRO A 85 -37.89 2.73 0.20
N THR A 86 -38.17 3.00 1.48
CA THR A 86 -39.34 3.79 1.90
C THR A 86 -39.18 5.24 1.44
N GLU A 87 -37.95 5.78 1.52
CA GLU A 87 -37.61 7.11 1.04
C GLU A 87 -36.28 7.07 0.27
N LEU A 88 -36.23 7.80 -0.84
CA LEU A 88 -35.03 8.01 -1.66
C LEU A 88 -34.86 9.50 -1.91
N LYS A 89 -33.70 10.05 -1.54
CA LYS A 89 -33.35 11.46 -1.76
C LYS A 89 -32.04 11.54 -2.54
N ASP A 90 -32.09 12.06 -3.77
CA ASP A 90 -30.85 12.44 -4.45
C ASP A 90 -30.21 13.64 -3.72
N PHE A 91 -28.89 13.67 -3.65
CA PHE A 91 -28.15 14.81 -3.10
C PHE A 91 -26.99 15.23 -4.02
N SER A 92 -26.60 16.49 -3.87
CA SER A 92 -25.32 17.01 -4.33
C SER A 92 -24.72 17.87 -3.22
N ASP A 93 -23.42 17.76 -2.99
CA ASP A 93 -22.72 18.52 -1.93
C ASP A 93 -21.83 19.64 -2.49
N GLU A 94 -21.25 20.42 -1.59
CA GLU A 94 -20.39 21.57 -1.91
C GLU A 94 -19.07 21.18 -2.61
N PHE A 95 -18.71 19.90 -2.62
CA PHE A 95 -17.48 19.38 -3.25
C PHE A 95 -17.72 18.83 -4.66
N GLY A 96 -18.98 18.89 -5.13
CA GLY A 96 -19.39 18.38 -6.44
C GLY A 96 -19.69 16.88 -6.45
N ASN A 97 -19.77 16.23 -5.29
CA ASN A 97 -20.25 14.86 -5.25
C ASN A 97 -21.75 14.81 -5.49
N THR A 98 -22.21 13.68 -6.01
CA THR A 98 -23.63 13.38 -6.16
C THR A 98 -23.90 11.99 -5.60
N GLY A 99 -25.13 11.72 -5.21
CA GLY A 99 -25.47 10.45 -4.59
C GLY A 99 -26.94 10.32 -4.24
N VAL A 100 -27.25 9.29 -3.46
CA VAL A 100 -28.58 9.06 -2.88
C VAL A 100 -28.49 8.74 -1.39
N GLU A 101 -29.46 9.23 -0.65
CA GLU A 101 -29.80 8.77 0.68
C GLU A 101 -31.05 7.87 0.58
N LEU A 102 -30.94 6.67 1.14
CA LEU A 102 -31.94 5.62 1.10
C LEU A 102 -32.38 5.29 2.52
N ILE A 103 -33.68 5.18 2.76
CA ILE A 103 -34.24 4.89 4.09
C ILE A 103 -35.26 3.75 4.00
N TRP A 104 -35.12 2.73 4.84
CA TRP A 104 -36.10 1.67 5.05
C TRP A 104 -36.64 1.75 6.48
N GLU A 105 -37.82 2.35 6.64
CA GLU A 105 -38.46 2.54 7.96
C GLU A 105 -38.90 1.21 8.61
N ARG A 106 -39.26 0.23 7.78
CA ARG A 106 -39.75 -1.07 8.24
C ARG A 106 -38.62 -2.04 8.50
N GLU A 107 -38.91 -3.04 9.32
CA GLU A 107 -38.02 -4.19 9.51
C GLU A 107 -37.78 -4.88 8.17
N MET A 108 -36.51 -4.91 7.78
CA MET A 108 -36.02 -5.66 6.62
C MET A 108 -35.11 -6.76 7.13
N ARG A 109 -35.04 -7.88 6.41
CA ARG A 109 -34.05 -8.95 6.67
C ARG A 109 -32.88 -8.89 5.71
N MET A 110 -33.15 -8.46 4.49
CA MET A 110 -32.17 -8.38 3.42
C MET A 110 -32.45 -7.13 2.59
N VAL A 111 -31.41 -6.33 2.37
CA VAL A 111 -31.44 -5.20 1.44
C VAL A 111 -30.24 -5.31 0.52
N GLN A 112 -30.49 -5.34 -0.79
CA GLN A 112 -29.49 -5.37 -1.84
C GLN A 112 -29.50 -4.02 -2.58
N LEU A 113 -28.31 -3.43 -2.72
CA LEU A 113 -28.08 -2.21 -3.49
C LEU A 113 -27.10 -2.53 -4.60
N ASP A 114 -27.53 -2.37 -5.85
CA ASP A 114 -26.68 -2.54 -7.02
C ASP A 114 -26.54 -1.22 -7.76
N LEU A 115 -25.29 -0.83 -8.00
CA LEU A 115 -24.93 0.25 -8.89
C LEU A 115 -24.16 -0.35 -10.08
N GLN A 116 -24.62 -0.06 -11.29
CA GLN A 116 -23.92 -0.42 -12.52
C GLN A 116 -23.57 0.85 -13.29
N PHE A 117 -22.33 0.96 -13.76
CA PHE A 117 -21.93 2.07 -14.62
C PHE A 117 -20.77 1.68 -15.52
N THR A 118 -20.63 2.37 -16.65
CA THR A 118 -19.45 2.29 -17.51
C THR A 118 -18.53 3.45 -17.19
N VAL A 119 -17.27 3.15 -16.92
CA VAL A 119 -16.23 4.14 -16.70
C VAL A 119 -15.14 3.99 -17.75
N LYS A 120 -14.67 5.13 -18.28
CA LYS A 120 -13.43 5.22 -19.04
C LYS A 120 -12.44 6.04 -18.21
N THR A 121 -11.33 5.44 -17.82
CA THR A 121 -10.25 6.13 -17.09
C THR A 121 -9.00 6.19 -17.97
N GLN A 122 -8.22 7.25 -17.79
CA GLN A 122 -7.00 7.49 -18.54
C GLN A 122 -6.01 8.21 -17.62
N SER A 123 -4.80 7.69 -17.52
CA SER A 123 -3.68 8.28 -16.79
C SER A 123 -2.62 8.73 -17.79
N LYS A 124 -2.40 10.04 -17.89
CA LYS A 124 -1.40 10.63 -18.80
C LYS A 124 -0.17 11.03 -18.03
N PHE A 125 0.79 10.12 -17.92
CA PHE A 125 2.08 10.37 -17.26
C PHE A 125 2.99 11.24 -18.14
N ALA A 126 2.60 12.48 -18.36
CA ALA A 126 3.47 13.50 -18.93
C ALA A 126 4.47 13.98 -17.87
N PRO A 127 5.64 14.51 -18.27
CA PRO A 127 6.58 15.11 -17.32
C PRO A 127 5.89 16.20 -16.49
N VAL A 128 5.95 16.07 -15.17
CA VAL A 128 5.37 17.01 -14.22
C VAL A 128 6.32 18.19 -14.07
N MET A 129 5.89 19.33 -14.60
CA MET A 129 6.59 20.61 -14.54
C MET A 129 5.64 21.66 -14.00
N SER A 130 5.91 22.18 -12.80
CA SER A 130 5.18 23.32 -12.24
C SER A 130 6.17 24.39 -11.80
N SER A 131 5.78 25.64 -12.02
CA SER A 131 6.55 26.82 -11.63
C SER A 131 5.80 27.73 -10.65
N VAL A 132 4.67 27.24 -10.14
CA VAL A 132 3.79 27.97 -9.25
C VAL A 132 4.54 28.39 -7.98
N PRO A 133 4.57 29.70 -7.67
CA PRO A 133 5.26 30.20 -6.49
C PRO A 133 4.52 29.81 -5.21
N PHE A 134 5.28 29.70 -4.13
CA PHE A 134 4.75 29.56 -2.77
C PHE A 134 5.13 30.78 -1.91
N PRO A 135 4.20 31.35 -1.10
CA PRO A 135 2.80 30.93 -0.88
C PRO A 135 1.89 31.05 -2.11
N LEU A 136 0.92 30.15 -2.19
CA LEU A 136 0.03 30.02 -3.35
C LEU A 136 -1.03 31.15 -3.40
N PRO A 137 -1.24 31.81 -4.56
CA PRO A 137 -2.45 32.60 -4.78
C PRO A 137 -3.64 31.65 -5.01
N VAL A 138 -4.61 31.62 -4.09
CA VAL A 138 -5.71 30.65 -4.14
C VAL A 138 -7.01 31.28 -4.63
N ASP A 139 -7.62 30.67 -5.64
CA ASP A 139 -8.94 31.03 -6.13
C ASP A 139 -10.04 30.77 -5.09
N GLU A 140 -11.08 31.61 -5.07
CA GLU A 140 -12.20 31.50 -4.11
C GLU A 140 -12.85 30.11 -4.14
N GLU A 141 -12.98 29.49 -5.31
CA GLU A 141 -13.58 28.16 -5.48
C GLU A 141 -12.82 27.06 -4.75
N LYS A 142 -11.50 27.23 -4.55
CA LYS A 142 -10.65 26.22 -3.89
C LYS A 142 -10.59 26.39 -2.38
N LYS A 143 -11.08 27.52 -1.84
CA LYS A 143 -11.06 27.79 -0.40
C LYS A 143 -11.91 26.82 0.43
N ILE A 144 -12.90 26.17 -0.19
CA ILE A 144 -13.71 25.13 0.47
C ILE A 144 -12.83 24.00 1.01
N TYR A 145 -11.68 23.75 0.39
CA TYR A 145 -10.74 22.70 0.79
C TYR A 145 -9.83 23.11 1.96
N PHE A 146 -9.83 24.38 2.39
CA PHE A 146 -9.12 24.82 3.59
C PHE A 146 -9.89 24.64 4.89
N LYS A 147 -11.16 24.20 4.79
CA LYS A 147 -12.01 23.96 5.94
C LYS A 147 -11.35 22.95 6.88
N SER A 148 -11.02 23.43 8.07
CA SER A 148 -10.53 22.61 9.18
C SER A 148 -11.66 21.69 9.66
N THR A 149 -11.32 20.45 9.99
CA THR A 149 -12.27 19.44 10.46
C THR A 149 -11.71 18.71 11.67
N ARG A 150 -12.51 17.84 12.29
CA ARG A 150 -12.08 17.00 13.41
C ARG A 150 -10.94 16.04 13.03
N LEU A 151 -11.00 15.45 11.83
CA LEU A 151 -10.01 14.46 11.38
C LEU A 151 -8.78 15.09 10.72
N SER A 152 -8.92 16.31 10.19
CA SER A 152 -7.84 17.05 9.54
C SER A 152 -7.75 18.50 10.04
N PRO A 153 -7.44 18.71 11.34
CA PRO A 153 -7.41 20.04 11.93
C PRO A 153 -6.23 20.85 11.40
N SER A 154 -6.49 21.79 10.50
CA SER A 154 -5.46 22.63 9.86
C SER A 154 -4.84 23.67 10.78
N ASN A 155 -5.45 23.92 11.94
CA ASN A 155 -4.95 24.83 12.98
C ASN A 155 -4.22 24.11 14.13
N ASP A 156 -4.04 22.78 14.06
CA ASP A 156 -3.28 22.04 15.06
C ASP A 156 -1.82 22.50 15.08
N PHE A 157 -1.25 22.66 16.28
CA PHE A 157 0.10 23.17 16.45
C PHE A 157 1.16 22.22 15.87
N SER A 158 0.99 20.90 16.06
CA SER A 158 1.95 19.89 15.64
C SER A 158 1.94 19.75 14.13
N ILE A 159 0.75 19.74 13.52
CA ILE A 159 0.55 19.73 12.07
C ILE A 159 1.20 20.96 11.42
N ASN A 160 0.90 22.16 11.94
CA ASN A 160 1.46 23.41 11.40
C ASN A 160 2.98 23.50 11.57
N ARG A 161 3.51 22.97 12.69
CA ARG A 161 4.95 22.90 12.92
C ARG A 161 5.65 22.04 11.87
N ILE A 162 5.10 20.84 11.58
CA ILE A 162 5.65 19.97 10.53
C ILE A 162 5.52 20.62 9.16
N GLY A 163 4.36 21.17 8.81
CA GLY A 163 4.18 21.92 7.55
C GLY A 163 5.23 23.02 7.39
N SER A 164 5.35 23.91 8.38
CA SER A 164 6.31 25.03 8.35
C SER A 164 7.77 24.57 8.25
N MET A 165 8.09 23.43 8.86
CA MET A 165 9.42 22.82 8.78
C MET A 165 9.70 22.29 7.37
N LEU A 166 8.74 21.59 6.77
CA LEU A 166 8.84 21.01 5.42
C LEU A 166 8.86 22.05 4.31
N SER A 167 8.18 23.19 4.49
CA SER A 167 8.16 24.29 3.52
C SER A 167 9.32 25.27 3.67
N ARG A 168 10.23 25.07 4.63
CA ARG A 168 11.27 26.05 4.96
C ARG A 168 12.25 26.22 3.79
N ASN A 169 12.47 27.47 3.38
CA ASN A 169 13.33 27.86 2.25
C ASN A 169 12.89 27.27 0.89
N LEU A 170 11.66 26.75 0.77
CA LEU A 170 11.08 26.33 -0.49
C LEU A 170 10.21 27.47 -1.05
N HIS A 171 10.28 27.68 -2.36
CA HIS A 171 9.65 28.82 -3.03
C HIS A 171 8.66 28.41 -4.12
N LYS A 172 8.53 27.11 -4.38
CA LYS A 172 7.56 26.57 -5.33
C LYS A 172 6.67 25.55 -4.65
N GLU A 173 5.42 25.51 -5.09
CA GLU A 173 4.42 24.57 -4.60
C GLU A 173 4.87 23.11 -4.79
N ILE A 174 5.41 22.78 -5.97
CA ILE A 174 5.84 21.41 -6.30
C ILE A 174 6.96 20.90 -5.39
N ASP A 175 7.87 21.77 -4.97
CA ASP A 175 8.96 21.42 -4.05
C ASP A 175 8.39 21.03 -2.68
N ILE A 176 7.39 21.78 -2.21
CA ILE A 176 6.72 21.56 -0.92
C ILE A 176 5.88 20.29 -0.96
N VAL A 177 5.10 20.09 -2.02
CA VAL A 177 4.29 18.88 -2.20
C VAL A 177 5.18 17.64 -2.24
N SER A 178 6.29 17.69 -2.97
CA SER A 178 7.29 16.61 -3.01
C SER A 178 7.89 16.35 -1.63
N ALA A 179 8.27 17.40 -0.90
CA ALA A 179 8.83 17.27 0.45
C ALA A 179 7.84 16.64 1.43
N VAL A 180 6.56 17.00 1.35
CA VAL A 180 5.50 16.42 2.19
C VAL A 180 5.29 14.94 1.86
N PHE A 181 5.18 14.57 0.58
CA PHE A 181 5.03 13.15 0.19
C PHE A 181 6.22 12.30 0.66
N LEU A 182 7.44 12.77 0.42
CA LEU A 182 8.67 12.11 0.86
C LEU A 182 8.75 11.99 2.39
N TRP A 183 8.34 13.02 3.13
CA TRP A 183 8.34 12.99 4.59
C TRP A 183 7.34 11.95 5.11
N ILE A 184 6.14 11.88 4.54
CA ILE A 184 5.12 10.90 4.95
C ILE A 184 5.62 9.48 4.74
N ASP A 185 6.10 9.13 3.54
CA ASP A 185 6.57 7.78 3.23
C ASP A 185 7.84 7.38 4.01
N ARG A 186 8.59 8.35 4.58
CA ARG A 186 9.73 8.09 5.47
C ARG A 186 9.36 7.94 6.95
N ASN A 187 8.30 8.61 7.42
CA ASN A 187 8.05 8.76 8.86
C ASN A 187 6.75 8.13 9.33
N ILE A 188 5.84 7.77 8.42
CA ILE A 188 4.54 7.20 8.77
C ILE A 188 4.43 5.79 8.18
N ARG A 189 4.39 4.78 9.04
CA ARG A 189 4.21 3.39 8.64
C ARG A 189 2.74 3.12 8.31
N LEU A 190 2.49 2.56 7.12
CA LEU A 190 1.16 2.11 6.71
C LEU A 190 0.82 0.75 7.35
N THR A 191 -0.31 0.66 8.04
CA THR A 191 -0.84 -0.60 8.60
C THR A 191 -2.35 -0.52 8.78
N SER A 192 -3.02 -1.67 8.75
CA SER A 192 -4.45 -1.78 9.04
C SER A 192 -4.76 -1.85 10.54
N LEU A 193 -3.75 -2.06 11.39
CA LEU A 193 -3.90 -2.20 12.84
C LEU A 193 -3.90 -0.84 13.55
N VAL A 194 -4.89 0.00 13.22
CA VAL A 194 -5.04 1.34 13.81
C VAL A 194 -6.41 1.52 14.46
N GLU A 195 -6.40 2.03 15.69
CA GLU A 195 -7.63 2.33 16.43
C GLU A 195 -8.25 3.67 16.03
N ASN A 196 -7.42 4.62 15.58
CA ASN A 196 -7.84 5.98 15.26
C ASN A 196 -7.03 6.53 14.09
N TYR A 197 -7.70 7.27 13.22
CA TYR A 197 -7.24 7.73 11.92
C TYR A 197 -7.32 9.27 11.78
N ASP A 198 -7.40 10.01 12.89
CA ASP A 198 -7.23 11.47 12.87
C ASP A 198 -5.76 11.88 12.67
N ALA A 199 -5.55 13.00 11.99
CA ALA A 199 -4.22 13.49 11.61
C ALA A 199 -3.26 13.68 12.81
N PRO A 200 -3.63 14.36 13.92
CA PRO A 200 -2.77 14.46 15.10
C PRO A 200 -2.35 13.11 15.68
N THR A 201 -3.26 12.13 15.76
CA THR A 201 -2.95 10.80 16.28
C THR A 201 -1.98 10.05 15.36
N VAL A 202 -2.21 10.08 14.04
CA VAL A 202 -1.32 9.46 13.05
C VAL A 202 0.08 10.08 13.13
N LEU A 203 0.17 11.41 13.17
CA LEU A 203 1.43 12.14 13.31
C LEU A 203 2.17 11.75 14.60
N LYS A 204 1.45 11.66 15.72
CA LYS A 204 2.03 11.34 17.03
C LYS A 204 2.53 9.90 17.10
N LYS A 205 1.79 8.95 16.53
CA LYS A 205 2.11 7.51 16.59
C LYS A 205 3.12 7.08 15.52
N GLY A 206 3.28 7.85 14.44
CA GLY A 206 4.11 7.44 13.29
C GLY A 206 3.51 6.27 12.50
N VAL A 207 2.20 6.02 12.65
CA VAL A 207 1.50 4.87 12.08
C VAL A 207 0.09 5.27 11.68
N GLY A 208 -0.38 4.85 10.51
CA GLY A 208 -1.73 5.11 10.01
C GLY A 208 -2.20 4.05 9.01
N ASP A 209 -3.51 3.90 8.83
CA ASP A 209 -4.07 3.24 7.65
C ASP A 209 -4.15 4.24 6.47
N GLU A 210 -4.64 3.80 5.30
CA GLU A 210 -4.76 4.68 4.13
C GLU A 210 -5.56 5.96 4.46
N ARG A 211 -6.67 5.83 5.20
CA ARG A 211 -7.51 6.96 5.62
C ARG A 211 -6.74 7.94 6.51
N GLY A 212 -6.05 7.42 7.53
CA GLY A 212 -5.29 8.22 8.48
C GLY A 212 -4.12 8.96 7.84
N ILE A 213 -3.40 8.30 6.94
CA ILE A 213 -2.32 8.94 6.17
C ILE A 213 -2.88 10.04 5.27
N CYS A 214 -3.98 9.78 4.55
CA CYS A 214 -4.62 10.80 3.73
C CYS A 214 -5.13 11.98 4.56
N ASN A 215 -5.72 11.74 5.73
CA ASN A 215 -6.17 12.78 6.66
C ASN A 215 -5.00 13.66 7.15
N LEU A 216 -3.85 13.05 7.47
CA LEU A 216 -2.63 13.77 7.84
C LEU A 216 -2.11 14.64 6.69
N LEU A 217 -2.03 14.09 5.49
CA LEU A 217 -1.61 14.81 4.29
C LEU A 217 -2.47 16.04 4.02
N VAL A 218 -3.81 15.88 3.99
CA VAL A 218 -4.70 17.01 3.76
C VAL A 218 -4.63 18.02 4.91
N ALA A 219 -4.43 17.59 6.16
CA ALA A 219 -4.25 18.52 7.28
C ALA A 219 -2.98 19.39 7.12
N ILE A 220 -1.86 18.78 6.71
CA ILE A 220 -0.59 19.48 6.46
C ILE A 220 -0.76 20.48 5.31
N PHE A 221 -1.31 20.05 4.16
CA PHE A 221 -1.50 20.95 3.01
C PHE A 221 -2.46 22.09 3.31
N LYS A 222 -3.55 21.84 4.03
CA LYS A 222 -4.46 22.90 4.49
C LYS A 222 -3.75 23.91 5.38
N GLY A 223 -2.92 23.46 6.32
CA GLY A 223 -2.13 24.34 7.19
C GLY A 223 -1.11 25.18 6.43
N LEU A 224 -0.61 24.65 5.30
CA LEU A 224 0.29 25.35 4.37
C LEU A 224 -0.43 26.29 3.38
N GLY A 225 -1.76 26.29 3.34
CA GLY A 225 -2.53 27.06 2.37
C GLY A 225 -2.51 26.47 0.95
N ILE A 226 -2.25 25.17 0.81
CA ILE A 226 -2.28 24.43 -0.45
C ILE A 226 -3.60 23.62 -0.52
N PRO A 227 -4.49 23.84 -1.50
CA PRO A 227 -5.75 23.11 -1.57
C PRO A 227 -5.50 21.62 -1.80
N ALA A 228 -6.01 20.81 -0.89
CA ALA A 228 -5.93 19.37 -0.97
C ALA A 228 -7.26 18.75 -0.57
N ARG A 229 -7.61 17.62 -1.20
CA ARG A 229 -8.81 16.87 -0.91
C ARG A 229 -8.50 15.39 -0.80
N LEU A 230 -9.19 14.73 0.11
CA LEU A 230 -9.20 13.30 0.18
C LEU A 230 -10.15 12.77 -0.88
N VAL A 231 -9.79 11.66 -1.49
CA VAL A 231 -10.57 10.97 -2.51
C VAL A 231 -10.86 9.55 -2.03
N TYR A 232 -12.12 9.13 -2.16
CA TYR A 232 -12.53 7.75 -1.98
C TYR A 232 -12.92 7.14 -3.32
N GLY A 233 -12.53 5.88 -3.51
CA GLY A 233 -12.79 5.14 -4.72
C GLY A 233 -12.73 3.64 -4.53
N ILE A 234 -12.81 2.94 -5.65
CA ILE A 234 -12.69 1.49 -5.74
C ILE A 234 -11.65 1.14 -6.80
N SER A 235 -10.88 0.09 -6.58
CA SER A 235 -9.93 -0.45 -7.54
C SER A 235 -10.39 -1.79 -8.08
N PHE A 236 -9.81 -2.20 -9.20
CA PHE A 236 -10.00 -3.53 -9.75
C PHE A 236 -8.67 -4.18 -10.09
N GLN A 237 -8.66 -5.50 -10.09
CA GLN A 237 -7.43 -6.27 -10.16
C GLN A 237 -6.69 -6.02 -11.48
N ASN A 238 -5.43 -5.57 -11.40
CA ASN A 238 -4.54 -5.50 -12.54
C ASN A 238 -3.06 -5.45 -12.13
N GLU A 239 -2.19 -5.92 -13.00
CA GLU A 239 -0.74 -5.88 -12.84
C GLU A 239 -0.12 -4.93 -13.88
N ILE A 240 0.70 -3.99 -13.43
CA ILE A 240 1.51 -3.10 -14.27
C ILE A 240 2.97 -3.47 -14.10
N GLN A 241 3.64 -3.73 -15.22
CA GLN A 241 5.05 -4.11 -15.25
C GLN A 241 5.89 -2.97 -15.84
N VAL A 242 6.93 -2.57 -15.12
CA VAL A 242 7.93 -1.59 -15.57
C VAL A 242 9.28 -2.29 -15.63
N SER A 243 9.73 -2.65 -16.84
CA SER A 243 11.03 -3.28 -17.06
C SER A 243 12.14 -2.25 -17.20
N THR A 244 13.25 -2.48 -16.51
CA THR A 244 14.52 -1.76 -16.63
C THR A 244 15.59 -2.68 -17.23
N GLU A 245 16.85 -2.22 -17.29
CA GLU A 245 17.97 -3.07 -17.72
C GLU A 245 18.25 -4.22 -16.74
N THR A 246 17.99 -4.02 -15.44
CA THR A 246 18.33 -4.97 -14.38
C THR A 246 17.12 -5.73 -13.85
N ASP A 247 15.98 -5.07 -13.68
CA ASP A 247 14.83 -5.57 -12.94
C ASP A 247 13.53 -5.34 -13.70
N THR A 248 12.46 -6.01 -13.29
CA THR A 248 11.09 -5.71 -13.69
C THR A 248 10.30 -5.42 -12.43
N TYR A 249 9.88 -4.18 -12.27
CA TYR A 249 9.06 -3.73 -11.16
C TYR A 249 7.60 -3.97 -11.47
N ILE A 250 6.88 -4.52 -10.51
CA ILE A 250 5.52 -4.99 -10.69
C ILE A 250 4.65 -4.32 -9.66
N PHE A 251 3.73 -3.48 -10.16
CA PHE A 251 2.69 -2.80 -9.40
C PHE A 251 1.39 -3.54 -9.64
N ASP A 252 0.98 -4.35 -8.68
CA ASP A 252 -0.25 -5.11 -8.75
C ASP A 252 -1.26 -4.49 -7.79
N MET A 253 -2.41 -4.18 -8.35
CA MET A 253 -3.48 -3.43 -7.73
C MET A 253 -4.60 -4.44 -7.43
N PRO A 254 -5.00 -4.67 -6.18
CA PRO A 254 -6.12 -5.54 -5.83
C PRO A 254 -7.48 -4.89 -6.09
N ASN A 255 -8.53 -5.72 -5.98
CA ASN A 255 -9.92 -5.30 -6.05
C ASN A 255 -10.44 -4.91 -4.65
N VAL A 256 -10.30 -3.64 -4.27
CA VAL A 256 -10.63 -3.14 -2.92
C VAL A 256 -11.12 -1.69 -2.96
N GLU A 257 -11.55 -1.20 -1.80
CA GLU A 257 -11.77 0.24 -1.57
C GLU A 257 -10.43 0.98 -1.46
N ARG A 258 -10.40 2.24 -1.86
CA ARG A 258 -9.18 3.07 -1.90
C ARG A 258 -9.37 4.45 -1.36
N TYR A 259 -8.31 4.95 -0.73
CA TYR A 259 -8.17 6.33 -0.30
C TYR A 259 -6.88 6.92 -0.81
N TRP A 260 -6.96 8.09 -1.44
CA TRP A 260 -5.79 8.84 -1.90
C TRP A 260 -6.02 10.33 -1.70
N VAL A 261 -4.98 11.13 -1.89
CA VAL A 261 -5.07 12.60 -1.81
C VAL A 261 -4.91 13.18 -3.20
N GLU A 262 -5.70 14.20 -3.51
CA GLU A 262 -5.46 15.09 -4.65
C GLU A 262 -5.06 16.47 -4.13
N VAL A 263 -3.93 16.97 -4.64
CA VAL A 263 -3.39 18.30 -4.37
C VAL A 263 -3.60 19.15 -5.62
N TYR A 264 -4.13 20.36 -5.45
CA TYR A 264 -4.41 21.25 -6.56
C TYR A 264 -3.20 22.12 -6.88
N PHE A 265 -2.81 22.12 -8.16
CA PHE A 265 -1.83 23.04 -8.74
C PHE A 265 -2.56 23.94 -9.76
N PRO A 266 -2.38 25.27 -9.73
CA PRO A 266 -2.98 26.16 -10.75
C PRO A 266 -2.63 25.80 -12.20
N ASP A 267 -1.42 25.29 -12.45
CA ASP A 267 -0.92 24.97 -13.79
C ASP A 267 -1.06 23.49 -14.19
N LEU A 268 -1.33 22.58 -13.23
CA LEU A 268 -1.49 21.14 -13.49
C LEU A 268 -2.88 20.58 -13.16
N GLY A 269 -3.72 21.35 -12.46
CA GLY A 269 -4.99 20.87 -11.91
C GLY A 269 -4.79 19.97 -10.69
N TRP A 270 -5.70 19.01 -10.50
CA TRP A 270 -5.62 18.07 -9.38
C TRP A 270 -4.62 16.95 -9.69
N VAL A 271 -3.68 16.74 -8.76
CA VAL A 271 -2.60 15.77 -8.89
C VAL A 271 -2.59 14.84 -7.68
N SER A 272 -2.47 13.54 -7.93
CA SER A 272 -2.73 12.51 -6.94
C SER A 272 -1.48 12.06 -6.16
N TYR A 273 -1.69 11.65 -4.92
CA TYR A 273 -0.77 10.85 -4.10
C TYR A 273 -1.52 9.66 -3.54
N ASP A 274 -0.99 8.46 -3.76
CA ASP A 274 -1.49 7.20 -3.21
C ASP A 274 -0.53 6.67 -2.13
N PRO A 275 -1.00 6.47 -0.88
CA PRO A 275 -0.22 5.86 0.20
C PRO A 275 0.35 4.47 -0.12
N ARG A 276 -0.05 3.80 -1.21
CA ARG A 276 0.49 2.49 -1.65
C ARG A 276 1.63 2.57 -2.66
N GLY A 277 2.09 3.78 -3.00
CA GLY A 277 3.31 3.95 -3.81
C GLY A 277 3.04 4.56 -5.18
N MET A 278 2.21 5.60 -5.25
CA MET A 278 2.05 6.39 -6.47
C MET A 278 2.16 7.88 -6.18
N TYR A 279 3.06 8.56 -6.89
CA TYR A 279 3.23 10.00 -6.80
C TYR A 279 2.77 10.69 -8.08
N PHE A 280 2.24 11.89 -7.92
CA PHE A 280 1.82 12.79 -8.99
C PHE A 280 0.90 12.15 -10.04
N GLY A 281 0.10 11.17 -9.63
CA GLY A 281 -0.84 10.46 -10.50
C GLY A 281 -1.25 9.11 -9.92
N THR A 282 -2.37 8.58 -10.39
CA THR A 282 -2.78 7.19 -10.16
C THR A 282 -2.76 6.40 -11.47
N ILE A 283 -2.87 5.08 -11.39
CA ILE A 283 -3.15 4.23 -12.56
C ILE A 283 -4.64 4.22 -12.89
N PRO A 284 -5.03 3.90 -14.14
CA PRO A 284 -6.44 3.98 -14.54
C PRO A 284 -7.30 2.90 -13.85
N HIS A 285 -6.71 2.00 -13.07
CA HIS A 285 -7.36 0.91 -12.34
C HIS A 285 -8.02 1.33 -11.02
N VAL A 286 -8.00 2.63 -10.70
CA VAL A 286 -8.82 3.22 -9.63
C VAL A 286 -9.96 4.04 -10.22
N ILE A 287 -11.15 3.89 -9.63
CA ILE A 287 -12.37 4.60 -10.00
C ILE A 287 -12.72 5.54 -8.86
N LYS A 288 -12.73 6.84 -9.14
CA LYS A 288 -13.12 7.89 -8.19
C LYS A 288 -14.62 7.88 -7.97
N LEU A 289 -15.05 7.81 -6.71
CA LEU A 289 -16.45 7.87 -6.31
C LEU A 289 -16.80 9.22 -5.66
N SER A 290 -15.97 9.72 -4.76
CA SER A 290 -16.24 10.95 -4.01
C SER A 290 -14.96 11.66 -3.57
N VAL A 291 -15.08 12.96 -3.31
CA VAL A 291 -13.98 13.81 -2.83
C VAL A 291 -14.43 14.70 -1.68
N GLY A 292 -13.53 15.05 -0.78
CA GLY A 292 -13.91 15.84 0.39
C GLY A 292 -12.72 16.33 1.19
N PRO A 293 -12.95 17.12 2.24
CA PRO A 293 -11.88 17.67 3.06
C PRO A 293 -11.17 16.59 3.89
N ASP A 294 -11.81 15.46 4.18
CA ASP A 294 -11.23 14.31 4.89
C ASP A 294 -12.11 13.05 4.70
N SER A 295 -11.76 11.96 5.39
CA SER A 295 -12.40 10.65 5.25
C SER A 295 -13.87 10.59 5.71
N ASP A 296 -14.31 11.44 6.65
CA ASP A 296 -15.71 11.46 7.12
C ASP A 296 -16.66 12.04 6.04
N PHE A 297 -16.12 12.77 5.06
CA PHE A 297 -16.93 13.42 4.01
C PHE A 297 -17.04 12.62 2.72
N VAL A 298 -16.24 11.58 2.55
CA VAL A 298 -16.18 10.83 1.29
C VAL A 298 -16.72 9.41 1.40
N THR A 299 -16.74 8.86 2.61
CA THR A 299 -17.12 7.47 2.83
C THR A 299 -18.63 7.29 2.81
N GLU A 300 -19.08 6.16 2.29
CA GLU A 300 -20.48 5.75 2.39
C GLU A 300 -20.87 5.61 3.87
N VAL A 301 -21.97 6.25 4.27
CA VAL A 301 -22.44 6.25 5.66
C VAL A 301 -23.73 5.45 5.73
N TRP A 302 -23.83 4.56 6.73
CA TRP A 302 -25.04 3.80 6.97
C TRP A 302 -25.30 3.66 8.46
N GLY A 303 -26.56 3.42 8.81
CA GLY A 303 -26.94 3.27 10.21
C GLY A 303 -28.28 2.57 10.36
N ILE A 304 -28.55 2.14 11.59
CA ILE A 304 -29.82 1.57 12.02
C ILE A 304 -30.23 2.26 13.32
N GLU A 305 -31.54 2.40 13.56
CA GLU A 305 -32.04 2.98 14.81
C GLU A 305 -32.16 1.93 15.91
N GLU A 306 -32.62 0.73 15.55
CA GLU A 306 -32.79 -0.40 16.45
C GLU A 306 -32.24 -1.67 15.79
N GLY A 307 -31.76 -2.61 16.62
CA GLY A 307 -31.31 -3.93 16.20
C GLY A 307 -29.84 -4.00 15.76
N GLU A 308 -29.54 -4.97 14.92
CA GLU A 308 -28.21 -5.25 14.38
C GLU A 308 -28.29 -5.50 12.87
N ALA A 309 -27.26 -5.11 12.14
CA ALA A 309 -27.13 -5.39 10.72
C ALA A 309 -25.66 -5.52 10.35
N GLU A 310 -25.39 -6.39 9.38
CA GLU A 310 -24.08 -6.55 8.76
C GLU A 310 -24.16 -6.09 7.31
N VAL A 311 -23.11 -5.42 6.84
CA VAL A 311 -22.99 -5.01 5.43
C VAL A 311 -21.87 -5.81 4.77
N GLN A 312 -22.17 -6.35 3.59
CA GLN A 312 -21.19 -6.97 2.71
C GLN A 312 -21.08 -6.15 1.44
N LYS A 313 -19.86 -6.10 0.88
CA LYS A 313 -19.51 -5.33 -0.30
C LYS A 313 -18.91 -6.27 -1.33
N GLU A 314 -19.35 -6.16 -2.58
CA GLU A 314 -18.72 -6.85 -3.72
C GLU A 314 -18.54 -5.85 -4.86
N PHE A 315 -17.41 -5.95 -5.53
CA PHE A 315 -17.11 -5.19 -6.73
C PHE A 315 -16.78 -6.17 -7.85
N LEU A 316 -17.59 -6.14 -8.91
CA LEU A 316 -17.35 -6.93 -10.12
C LEU A 316 -17.10 -5.99 -11.28
N TYR A 317 -16.21 -6.40 -12.18
CA TYR A 317 -15.78 -5.59 -13.30
C TYR A 317 -15.78 -6.40 -14.59
N ASP A 318 -16.36 -5.82 -15.63
CA ASP A 318 -16.30 -6.32 -16.99
C ASP A 318 -15.39 -5.37 -17.78
N ILE A 319 -14.11 -5.76 -17.88
CA ILE A 319 -13.05 -4.98 -18.52
C ILE A 319 -13.21 -5.12 -20.04
N LYS A 320 -13.58 -4.03 -20.71
CA LYS A 320 -13.79 -3.97 -22.17
C LYS A 320 -12.52 -3.67 -22.93
N ASN A 321 -11.68 -2.82 -22.36
CA ASN A 321 -10.39 -2.44 -22.91
C ASN A 321 -9.46 -2.09 -21.75
N ASP A 322 -8.20 -2.47 -21.87
CA ASP A 322 -7.12 -2.09 -20.95
C ASP A 322 -5.84 -2.00 -21.77
N TYR A 323 -5.16 -0.85 -21.69
CA TYR A 323 -3.91 -0.62 -22.40
C TYR A 323 -2.92 0.14 -21.54
N ALA A 324 -1.65 -0.15 -21.79
CA ALA A 324 -0.51 0.50 -21.18
C ALA A 324 0.52 0.80 -22.28
N ASP A 325 0.61 2.05 -22.69
CA ASP A 325 1.59 2.56 -23.65
C ASP A 325 2.48 3.59 -22.95
N PHE A 326 3.43 3.08 -22.18
CA PHE A 326 4.38 3.90 -21.43
C PHE A 326 5.80 3.34 -21.52
N GLN A 327 6.76 4.20 -21.18
CA GLN A 327 8.17 3.87 -21.16
C GLN A 327 8.77 4.20 -19.80
N PHE A 328 9.69 3.35 -19.36
CA PHE A 328 10.59 3.68 -18.27
C PHE A 328 11.50 4.86 -18.67
N LYS A 329 11.66 5.84 -17.78
CA LYS A 329 12.48 7.04 -18.00
C LYS A 329 13.65 7.19 -17.05
N GLY A 330 13.54 6.64 -15.84
CA GLY A 330 14.60 6.76 -14.86
C GLY A 330 14.23 6.21 -13.50
N LEU A 331 15.26 6.02 -12.69
CA LEU A 331 15.13 5.70 -11.28
C LEU A 331 15.73 6.87 -10.51
N ILE A 332 14.94 7.46 -9.60
CA ILE A 332 15.46 8.37 -8.59
C ILE A 332 15.60 7.56 -7.32
N GLY A 333 16.83 7.38 -6.82
CA GLY A 333 16.99 6.79 -5.49
C GLY A 333 16.88 7.84 -4.41
N GLN A 334 16.14 7.46 -3.38
CA GLN A 334 15.74 8.27 -2.25
C GLN A 334 15.69 7.31 -1.10
N ASP A 335 16.44 7.49 -0.01
CA ASP A 335 16.41 6.52 1.09
C ASP A 335 14.98 6.35 1.67
N MET A 336 14.28 5.29 1.27
CA MET A 336 12.86 5.02 1.52
C MET A 336 12.62 3.51 1.43
N ASN A 337 11.72 2.99 2.26
CA ASN A 337 11.45 1.56 2.35
C ASN A 337 10.35 1.09 1.38
N LYS A 338 10.12 1.83 0.29
CA LYS A 338 8.94 1.68 -0.54
C LYS A 338 9.23 1.86 -2.03
N LEU A 339 8.51 1.13 -2.87
CA LEU A 339 8.48 1.32 -4.32
C LEU A 339 7.42 2.36 -4.69
N ILE A 340 7.83 3.39 -5.42
CA ILE A 340 6.93 4.44 -5.88
C ILE A 340 6.94 4.49 -7.40
N LEU A 341 5.76 4.50 -8.01
CA LEU A 341 5.56 4.84 -9.42
C LEU A 341 5.25 6.33 -9.54
N SER A 342 5.89 7.01 -10.46
CA SER A 342 5.70 8.45 -10.69
C SER A 342 5.83 8.78 -12.17
N PRO A 343 5.16 9.84 -12.68
CA PRO A 343 5.62 10.48 -13.91
C PRO A 343 7.05 11.00 -13.74
N GLN A 344 7.70 11.33 -14.86
CA GLN A 344 8.96 12.06 -14.81
C GLN A 344 8.78 13.40 -14.10
N LEU A 345 9.64 13.69 -13.11
CA LEU A 345 9.63 14.94 -12.35
C LEU A 345 10.79 15.83 -12.81
N SER A 346 10.54 17.12 -13.04
CA SER A 346 11.58 18.08 -13.38
C SER A 346 12.32 18.59 -12.12
N GLY A 347 13.22 17.80 -11.57
CA GLY A 347 14.03 18.21 -10.41
C GLY A 347 14.42 17.04 -9.51
N TYR A 348 15.57 17.16 -8.86
CA TYR A 348 15.99 16.25 -7.79
C TYR A 348 15.56 16.86 -6.46
N TYR A 349 14.72 16.15 -5.69
CA TYR A 349 14.20 16.64 -4.43
C TYR A 349 14.93 15.95 -3.27
N GLU A 350 15.89 16.62 -2.67
CA GLU A 350 16.36 16.22 -1.34
C GLU A 350 15.47 16.89 -0.30
N LEU A 351 15.13 16.16 0.77
CA LEU A 351 14.52 16.79 1.92
C LEU A 351 15.48 17.88 2.44
N PRO A 352 15.00 19.09 2.75
CA PRO A 352 15.86 20.23 3.03
C PRO A 352 16.66 20.12 4.35
N PHE A 353 16.56 18.99 5.06
CA PHE A 353 17.25 18.69 6.30
C PHE A 353 17.27 17.17 6.55
N GLU A 354 18.27 16.69 7.31
CA GLU A 354 18.18 15.39 7.97
C GLU A 354 17.04 15.45 8.98
N ILE A 355 16.03 14.61 8.78
CA ILE A 355 14.99 14.41 9.78
C ILE A 355 15.63 13.56 10.87
N GLU A 356 15.74 14.08 12.10
CA GLU A 356 15.98 13.22 13.26
C GLU A 356 14.93 12.11 13.19
N GLN A 357 15.34 10.85 13.08
CA GLN A 357 14.46 9.68 12.98
C GLN A 357 13.39 9.80 14.07
N GLY A 358 12.22 10.26 13.67
CA GLY A 358 11.13 10.58 14.57
C GLY A 358 10.40 9.29 14.83
N TYR A 359 10.55 8.77 16.04
CA TYR A 359 9.92 7.57 16.58
C TYR A 359 10.58 6.26 16.11
N GLN A 360 11.55 5.79 16.91
CA GLN A 360 11.91 4.38 16.91
C GLN A 360 10.65 3.57 17.22
N PHE A 361 10.22 2.74 16.28
CA PHE A 361 9.24 1.71 16.55
C PHE A 361 9.85 0.79 17.60
N LEU A 362 9.23 0.74 18.77
CA LEU A 362 9.48 -0.33 19.73
C LEU A 362 8.86 -1.59 19.14
N ASP A 363 9.55 -2.20 18.18
CA ASP A 363 9.33 -3.62 17.90
C ASP A 363 9.64 -4.35 19.21
N ALA A 364 8.77 -5.26 19.63
CA ALA A 364 8.97 -6.01 20.86
C ALA A 364 10.33 -6.72 20.79
N VAL A 365 11.32 -6.22 21.52
CA VAL A 365 12.66 -6.80 21.53
C VAL A 365 12.60 -8.10 22.31
N LEU A 366 12.66 -9.23 21.60
CA LEU A 366 12.83 -10.53 22.22
C LEU A 366 14.10 -10.51 23.10
N LEU A 367 13.96 -10.81 24.38
CA LEU A 367 15.10 -10.83 25.31
C LEU A 367 15.98 -12.06 25.00
N PRO A 368 17.32 -11.97 25.21
CA PRO A 368 18.20 -13.12 25.07
C PRO A 368 17.72 -14.28 25.94
N GLY A 369 17.64 -15.49 25.38
CA GLY A 369 17.17 -16.65 26.12
C GLY A 369 15.68 -16.97 25.97
N GLU A 370 14.84 -16.00 25.60
CA GLU A 370 13.40 -16.19 25.42
C GLU A 370 13.05 -16.74 24.03
N GLU A 371 12.05 -17.62 23.99
CA GLU A 371 11.48 -18.14 22.76
C GLU A 371 10.18 -17.39 22.45
N GLY A 372 10.03 -16.95 21.19
CA GLY A 372 8.88 -16.16 20.77
C GLY A 372 8.99 -15.68 19.32
N PRO A 373 8.09 -14.78 18.89
CA PRO A 373 8.19 -14.14 17.59
C PRO A 373 9.45 -13.27 17.54
N ILE A 374 10.31 -13.56 16.57
CA ILE A 374 11.54 -12.81 16.27
C ILE A 374 11.22 -11.63 15.35
N LEU A 375 10.42 -11.89 14.32
CA LEU A 375 10.04 -10.93 13.30
C LEU A 375 8.69 -11.33 12.68
N GLU A 376 7.87 -10.34 12.35
CA GLU A 376 6.58 -10.58 11.73
C GLU A 376 6.13 -9.48 10.76
N ASN A 377 5.37 -9.91 9.75
CA ASN A 377 4.46 -9.07 8.99
C ASN A 377 3.09 -9.75 9.03
N SER A 378 2.22 -9.35 9.95
CA SER A 378 1.02 -10.09 10.34
C SER A 378 -0.30 -9.37 10.01
N ASP A 379 -0.27 -8.32 9.17
CA ASP A 379 -1.47 -7.61 8.74
C ASP A 379 -2.31 -8.44 7.75
N LEU A 380 -3.32 -9.14 8.28
CA LEU A 380 -4.27 -9.94 7.50
C LEU A 380 -5.60 -9.23 7.20
N ILE A 381 -5.81 -8.00 7.71
CA ILE A 381 -7.12 -7.33 7.63
C ILE A 381 -7.35 -6.81 6.20
N ASN A 382 -6.33 -6.19 5.61
CA ASN A 382 -6.38 -5.67 4.24
C ASN A 382 -5.33 -6.35 3.34
N SER A 383 -5.07 -7.64 3.60
CA SER A 383 -4.12 -8.43 2.82
C SER A 383 -4.69 -8.80 1.46
N VAL A 384 -3.80 -8.91 0.47
CA VAL A 384 -4.07 -9.46 -0.84
C VAL A 384 -3.63 -10.91 -0.93
N GLU A 385 -4.28 -11.69 -1.79
CA GLU A 385 -3.99 -13.10 -2.00
C GLU A 385 -3.07 -13.29 -3.21
N LYS A 386 -1.94 -13.99 -3.05
CA LYS A 386 -1.00 -14.31 -4.13
C LYS A 386 -0.87 -15.80 -4.38
N ASP A 387 -1.02 -16.21 -5.64
CA ASP A 387 -0.93 -17.60 -6.08
C ASP A 387 0.49 -18.16 -6.00
N ALA A 388 0.83 -18.76 -4.86
CA ALA A 388 2.05 -19.51 -4.68
C ALA A 388 1.89 -20.93 -5.26
N THR A 389 2.69 -21.23 -6.28
CA THR A 389 2.66 -22.53 -6.97
C THR A 389 4.08 -23.07 -7.16
N ARG A 390 4.19 -24.29 -7.68
CA ARG A 390 5.49 -24.83 -8.11
C ARG A 390 6.14 -23.97 -9.20
N ALA A 391 5.33 -23.36 -10.06
CA ALA A 391 5.79 -22.57 -11.19
C ALA A 391 6.08 -21.12 -10.81
N ARG A 392 5.28 -20.52 -9.92
CA ARG A 392 5.42 -19.13 -9.44
C ARG A 392 5.81 -19.15 -7.96
N VAL A 393 7.09 -18.90 -7.70
CA VAL A 393 7.67 -18.93 -6.35
C VAL A 393 7.97 -17.52 -5.90
N TYR A 394 7.34 -17.12 -4.80
CA TYR A 394 7.60 -15.86 -4.09
C TYR A 394 8.69 -16.06 -3.04
N THR A 395 9.45 -15.01 -2.80
CA THR A 395 10.44 -14.93 -1.74
C THR A 395 10.33 -13.57 -1.06
N GLN A 396 10.53 -13.56 0.25
CA GLN A 396 10.56 -12.36 1.06
C GLN A 396 11.91 -12.27 1.76
N LYS A 397 12.50 -11.08 1.77
CA LYS A 397 13.69 -10.73 2.53
C LYS A 397 13.29 -10.39 3.96
N PHE A 398 14.13 -10.76 4.89
CA PHE A 398 14.05 -10.33 6.27
C PHE A 398 15.43 -9.96 6.80
N LEU A 399 15.45 -8.99 7.72
CA LEU A 399 16.67 -8.50 8.37
C LEU A 399 16.68 -8.96 9.83
N LEU A 400 17.85 -9.37 10.29
CA LEU A 400 18.11 -9.73 11.68
C LEU A 400 19.16 -8.80 12.28
N ASP A 401 18.81 -8.12 13.36
CA ASP A 401 19.73 -7.22 14.08
C ASP A 401 20.60 -7.95 15.12
N TYR A 402 20.24 -9.19 15.45
CA TYR A 402 20.90 -10.00 16.47
C TYR A 402 20.92 -11.47 16.04
N PRO A 403 21.86 -12.29 16.58
CA PRO A 403 21.91 -13.70 16.26
C PRO A 403 20.69 -14.43 16.81
N VAL A 404 20.14 -15.36 16.02
CA VAL A 404 18.93 -16.11 16.36
C VAL A 404 19.04 -17.57 15.95
N ILE A 405 18.29 -18.41 16.65
CA ILE A 405 17.97 -19.78 16.21
C ILE A 405 16.50 -19.79 15.81
N ILE A 406 16.23 -20.10 14.54
CA ILE A 406 14.86 -20.22 14.05
C ILE A 406 14.33 -21.62 14.36
N ASN A 407 13.20 -21.68 15.07
CA ASN A 407 12.52 -22.93 15.43
C ASN A 407 11.39 -23.25 14.46
N GLU A 408 10.69 -22.22 13.97
CA GLU A 408 9.53 -22.38 13.13
C GLU A 408 9.32 -21.15 12.23
N VAL A 409 8.81 -21.39 11.02
CA VAL A 409 8.28 -20.34 10.15
C VAL A 409 6.77 -20.53 10.06
N GLN A 410 5.99 -19.48 10.30
CA GLN A 410 4.54 -19.51 10.13
C GLN A 410 4.15 -18.64 8.94
N LEU A 411 3.34 -19.19 8.04
CA LEU A 411 2.85 -18.49 6.86
C LEU A 411 1.33 -18.53 6.83
N PRO A 412 0.63 -17.41 6.61
CA PRO A 412 -0.80 -17.39 6.38
C PRO A 412 -1.07 -17.88 4.95
N LEU A 413 -1.62 -19.08 4.81
CA LEU A 413 -1.84 -19.76 3.54
C LEU A 413 -3.26 -20.31 3.43
N LEU A 414 -3.98 -19.95 2.36
CA LEU A 414 -5.23 -20.58 1.99
C LEU A 414 -4.99 -21.64 0.91
N LYS A 415 -5.37 -22.88 1.19
CA LYS A 415 -5.18 -24.01 0.28
C LYS A 415 -6.26 -24.05 -0.81
N LEU A 416 -5.85 -24.03 -2.09
CA LEU A 416 -6.74 -24.20 -3.24
C LEU A 416 -6.65 -25.60 -3.86
N ALA A 417 -5.44 -26.16 -3.97
CA ALA A 417 -5.19 -27.48 -4.57
C ALA A 417 -4.10 -28.23 -3.80
N ASP A 418 -4.25 -29.56 -3.64
CA ASP A 418 -3.51 -30.33 -2.62
C ASP A 418 -2.84 -31.62 -3.09
N GLU A 419 -2.21 -31.57 -4.27
CA GLU A 419 -1.43 -32.68 -4.80
C GLU A 419 0.07 -32.48 -4.59
N GLY A 420 0.62 -32.88 -3.43
CA GLY A 420 2.07 -32.89 -3.21
C GLY A 420 2.52 -32.57 -1.78
N LYS A 421 3.67 -31.90 -1.67
CA LYS A 421 4.26 -31.45 -0.40
C LYS A 421 4.61 -29.97 -0.47
N ILE A 422 4.59 -29.30 0.67
CA ILE A 422 5.05 -27.93 0.84
C ILE A 422 6.08 -27.82 1.97
N TRP A 423 7.01 -26.87 1.85
CA TRP A 423 8.03 -26.57 2.86
C TRP A 423 8.56 -25.16 2.65
N VAL A 424 9.28 -24.63 3.64
CA VAL A 424 9.98 -23.35 3.53
C VAL A 424 11.48 -23.57 3.44
N GLU A 425 12.14 -22.86 2.53
CA GLU A 425 13.60 -22.81 2.39
C GLU A 425 14.12 -21.45 2.84
N ILE A 426 15.24 -21.43 3.58
CA ILE A 426 15.94 -20.21 4.01
C ILE A 426 17.25 -20.07 3.23
N TYR A 427 17.52 -18.87 2.73
CA TYR A 427 18.68 -18.54 1.90
C TYR A 427 19.46 -17.35 2.48
N SER A 428 20.76 -17.31 2.20
CA SER A 428 21.58 -16.11 2.40
C SER A 428 21.23 -15.03 1.36
N ASP A 429 21.39 -13.78 1.75
CA ASP A 429 21.40 -12.65 0.80
C ASP A 429 22.78 -12.52 0.12
N GLU A 430 22.77 -12.32 -1.20
CA GLU A 430 23.92 -11.82 -1.94
C GLU A 430 23.43 -10.78 -2.95
N ASN A 431 23.85 -9.52 -2.77
CA ASN A 431 23.44 -8.40 -3.62
C ASN A 431 21.90 -8.24 -3.71
N GLY A 432 21.19 -8.40 -2.59
CA GLY A 432 19.74 -8.24 -2.52
C GLY A 432 18.97 -9.37 -3.19
N ALA A 433 19.59 -10.52 -3.45
CA ALA A 433 18.93 -11.68 -4.02
C ALA A 433 19.26 -12.95 -3.21
N PRO A 434 18.36 -13.95 -3.23
CA PRO A 434 18.64 -15.25 -2.64
C PRO A 434 19.81 -15.96 -3.33
N ALA A 435 20.83 -16.36 -2.56
CA ALA A 435 22.03 -17.02 -3.06
C ALA A 435 22.14 -18.49 -2.61
N GLN A 436 22.78 -18.75 -1.46
CA GLN A 436 22.98 -20.11 -0.95
C GLN A 436 21.83 -20.53 -0.03
N GLN A 437 21.26 -21.71 -0.28
CA GLN A 437 20.29 -22.30 0.66
C GLN A 437 21.02 -22.69 1.95
N LEU A 438 20.58 -22.13 3.08
CA LEU A 438 21.15 -22.38 4.40
C LEU A 438 20.50 -23.62 5.03
N PHE A 439 19.17 -23.66 5.09
CA PHE A 439 18.41 -24.79 5.59
C PHE A 439 16.97 -24.78 5.06
N ARG A 440 16.19 -25.80 5.44
CA ARG A 440 14.75 -25.88 5.15
C ARG A 440 13.97 -26.46 6.32
N THR A 441 12.69 -26.17 6.38
CA THR A 441 11.75 -26.73 7.35
C THR A 441 11.36 -28.17 7.00
N TYR A 442 10.60 -28.84 7.89
CA TYR A 442 9.94 -30.08 7.53
C TYR A 442 8.95 -29.87 6.37
N SER A 443 8.79 -30.91 5.56
CA SER A 443 7.78 -30.93 4.49
C SER A 443 6.44 -31.42 5.02
N ILE A 444 5.38 -30.68 4.71
CA ILE A 444 4.00 -31.01 5.04
C ILE A 444 3.36 -31.60 3.78
N ASN A 445 2.69 -32.75 3.88
CA ASN A 445 1.86 -33.24 2.78
C ASN A 445 0.61 -32.36 2.68
N SER A 446 0.34 -31.79 1.50
CA SER A 446 -0.74 -30.82 1.33
C SER A 446 -2.13 -31.40 1.62
N ASN A 447 -2.32 -32.70 1.42
CA ASN A 447 -3.56 -33.42 1.77
C ASN A 447 -3.85 -33.48 3.28
N ARG A 448 -2.86 -33.20 4.15
CA ARG A 448 -3.04 -33.12 5.61
C ARG A 448 -3.49 -31.75 6.09
N ILE A 449 -3.35 -30.73 5.24
CA ILE A 449 -3.80 -29.38 5.53
C ILE A 449 -5.30 -29.34 5.26
N ARG A 450 -6.09 -28.89 6.23
CA ARG A 450 -7.56 -28.82 6.07
C ARG A 450 -7.91 -27.77 5.01
N PHE A 451 -8.91 -28.07 4.17
CA PHE A 451 -9.51 -27.05 3.31
C PHE A 451 -10.26 -26.06 4.21
N MET A 452 -10.06 -24.77 4.00
CA MET A 452 -10.72 -23.66 4.71
C MET A 452 -10.30 -23.46 6.16
N MET A 453 -9.18 -22.77 6.37
CA MET A 453 -8.89 -22.06 7.62
C MET A 453 -8.98 -20.54 7.39
N VAL A 454 -10.16 -20.06 6.97
CA VAL A 454 -10.33 -18.61 6.70
C VAL A 454 -10.14 -17.80 7.98
N GLU A 455 -10.62 -18.31 9.12
CA GLU A 455 -10.50 -17.64 10.43
C GLU A 455 -9.09 -17.72 11.04
N ASN A 456 -8.26 -18.67 10.61
CA ASN A 456 -6.87 -18.79 11.06
C ASN A 456 -5.98 -19.39 9.95
N PRO A 457 -5.54 -18.58 8.99
CA PRO A 457 -4.80 -19.08 7.83
C PRO A 457 -3.36 -19.51 8.16
N TRP A 458 -2.90 -19.37 9.41
CA TRP A 458 -1.51 -19.62 9.79
C TRP A 458 -1.15 -21.10 9.76
N LEU A 459 -0.25 -21.44 8.84
CA LEU A 459 0.36 -22.76 8.74
C LEU A 459 1.78 -22.74 9.30
N MET A 460 2.04 -23.66 10.22
CA MET A 460 3.32 -23.80 10.93
C MET A 460 4.27 -24.74 10.18
N PHE A 461 5.50 -24.27 9.94
CA PHE A 461 6.59 -25.03 9.32
C PHE A 461 7.76 -25.19 10.31
N PRO A 462 7.74 -26.25 11.14
CA PRO A 462 8.78 -26.48 12.13
C PRO A 462 10.12 -26.83 11.47
N VAL A 463 11.21 -26.35 12.08
CA VAL A 463 12.58 -26.70 11.76
C VAL A 463 12.96 -27.97 12.53
N GLY A 464 13.69 -28.88 11.88
CA GLY A 464 14.08 -30.13 12.53
C GLY A 464 15.16 -29.96 13.59
N ASN A 465 15.05 -30.69 14.70
CA ASN A 465 15.97 -30.58 15.86
C ASN A 465 17.46 -30.86 15.55
N LYS A 466 17.78 -31.44 14.38
CA LYS A 466 19.15 -31.72 13.93
C LYS A 466 19.64 -30.71 12.89
N THR A 467 18.78 -29.80 12.44
CA THR A 467 19.11 -28.75 11.48
C THR A 467 19.81 -27.62 12.21
N ASN A 468 20.94 -27.15 11.68
CA ASN A 468 21.55 -25.91 12.18
C ASN A 468 20.77 -24.72 11.60
N SER A 469 19.88 -24.14 12.40
CA SER A 469 19.08 -22.94 12.04
C SER A 469 19.59 -21.66 12.70
N PHE A 470 20.84 -21.67 13.15
CA PHE A 470 21.50 -20.46 13.62
C PHE A 470 21.73 -19.49 12.46
N LEU A 471 21.29 -18.25 12.64
CA LEU A 471 21.55 -17.13 11.74
C LEU A 471 22.24 -16.01 12.53
N ALA A 472 23.33 -15.48 11.97
CA ALA A 472 23.99 -14.29 12.50
C ALA A 472 23.18 -13.03 12.14
N PRO A 473 23.50 -11.85 12.70
CA PRO A 473 22.92 -10.59 12.21
C PRO A 473 23.18 -10.43 10.71
N GLY A 474 22.16 -10.04 9.95
CA GLY A 474 22.25 -9.90 8.50
C GLY A 474 20.94 -10.08 7.77
N ALA A 475 21.01 -10.01 6.44
CA ALA A 475 19.89 -10.16 5.54
C ALA A 475 19.75 -11.62 5.06
N TYR A 476 18.51 -12.10 5.02
CA TYR A 476 18.16 -13.46 4.63
C TYR A 476 16.86 -13.47 3.83
N TRP A 477 16.60 -14.60 3.17
CA TRP A 477 15.39 -14.80 2.37
C TRP A 477 14.69 -16.08 2.78
N PHE A 478 13.36 -16.06 2.80
CA PHE A 478 12.58 -17.30 2.88
C PHE A 478 11.70 -17.48 1.65
N MET A 479 11.46 -18.74 1.30
CA MET A 479 10.67 -19.14 0.13
C MET A 479 9.70 -20.25 0.48
N LEU A 480 8.43 -20.07 0.15
CA LEU A 480 7.48 -21.17 0.11
C LEU A 480 7.73 -22.03 -1.13
N ARG A 481 8.02 -23.32 -0.92
CA ARG A 481 8.22 -24.30 -1.98
C ARG A 481 7.13 -25.33 -1.97
N SER A 482 6.81 -25.84 -3.15
CA SER A 482 5.85 -26.92 -3.32
C SER A 482 6.29 -27.93 -4.38
N SER A 483 5.74 -29.14 -4.28
CA SER A 483 5.83 -30.19 -5.29
C SER A 483 4.43 -30.57 -5.81
N GLY A 484 4.41 -31.29 -6.94
CA GLY A 484 3.16 -31.67 -7.61
C GLY A 484 2.35 -30.45 -8.08
N SER A 485 1.04 -30.51 -7.92
CA SER A 485 0.06 -29.52 -8.40
C SER A 485 -0.52 -28.66 -7.26
N CYS A 486 0.27 -28.44 -6.20
CA CYS A 486 -0.11 -27.61 -5.06
C CYS A 486 -0.31 -26.14 -5.47
N ILE A 487 -1.43 -25.55 -5.04
CA ILE A 487 -1.75 -24.13 -5.21
C ILE A 487 -2.21 -23.59 -3.86
N PHE A 488 -1.55 -22.52 -3.40
CA PHE A 488 -1.88 -21.81 -2.16
C PHE A 488 -1.98 -20.32 -2.44
N HIS A 489 -3.02 -19.67 -1.93
CA HIS A 489 -2.98 -18.23 -1.76
C HIS A 489 -2.13 -17.91 -0.55
N TRP A 490 -1.09 -17.11 -0.75
CA TRP A 490 -0.29 -16.54 0.31
C TRP A 490 -0.71 -15.08 0.50
N TYR A 491 -1.16 -14.76 1.71
CA TYR A 491 -1.53 -13.41 2.07
C TYR A 491 -0.30 -12.48 2.06
N ALA A 492 -0.47 -11.29 1.50
CA ALA A 492 0.55 -10.25 1.44
C ALA A 492 -0.05 -8.86 1.70
N SER A 493 0.76 -7.94 2.21
CA SER A 493 0.42 -6.54 2.42
C SER A 493 0.85 -5.70 1.21
N GLU A 494 -0.02 -4.86 0.67
CA GLU A 494 0.29 -4.03 -0.51
C GLU A 494 1.07 -2.77 -0.19
N GLY A 495 1.97 -2.39 -1.10
CA GLY A 495 2.63 -1.10 -1.13
C GLY A 495 3.94 -1.06 -0.36
N ASN A 496 4.62 -2.22 -0.21
CA ASN A 496 5.88 -2.40 0.52
C ASN A 496 5.88 -1.65 1.86
N VAL A 497 4.97 -2.07 2.74
CA VAL A 497 4.69 -1.46 4.03
C VAL A 497 5.70 -1.83 5.13
N VAL A 498 6.43 -2.94 4.94
CA VAL A 498 7.38 -3.51 5.90
C VAL A 498 8.63 -3.97 5.15
N GLY A 499 9.80 -3.53 5.57
CA GLY A 499 11.07 -4.04 5.06
C GLY A 499 11.79 -3.07 4.13
N GLU A 500 12.34 -3.57 3.04
CA GLU A 500 13.20 -2.82 2.12
C GLU A 500 12.61 -2.79 0.71
N LYS A 501 12.90 -1.78 -0.11
CA LYS A 501 12.42 -1.64 -1.51
C LYS A 501 12.46 -2.90 -2.42
N ARG A 502 13.41 -3.80 -2.18
CA ARG A 502 13.65 -5.02 -2.97
C ARG A 502 13.75 -6.19 -2.00
N ASP A 503 12.67 -6.41 -1.28
CA ASP A 503 12.51 -7.48 -0.32
C ASP A 503 11.53 -8.56 -0.78
N THR A 504 10.63 -8.24 -1.70
CA THR A 504 9.74 -9.25 -2.29
C THR A 504 10.05 -9.47 -3.76
N LEU A 505 10.50 -10.68 -4.05
CA LEU A 505 10.81 -11.11 -5.42
C LEU A 505 9.94 -12.31 -5.78
N PHE A 506 9.69 -12.50 -7.07
CA PHE A 506 9.19 -13.77 -7.55
C PHE A 506 9.92 -14.26 -8.79
N ARG A 507 9.85 -15.57 -8.98
CA ARG A 507 10.36 -16.25 -10.17
C ARG A 507 9.31 -17.14 -10.80
N GLU A 508 9.43 -17.29 -12.11
CA GLU A 508 8.69 -18.28 -12.89
C GLU A 508 9.64 -19.41 -13.31
N VAL A 509 9.47 -20.59 -12.73
CA VAL A 509 10.36 -21.75 -12.89
C VAL A 509 10.36 -22.33 -14.32
N GLY A 510 9.42 -21.90 -15.18
CA GLY A 510 9.31 -22.32 -16.60
C GLY A 510 10.13 -21.51 -17.61
N LYS A 511 10.76 -20.40 -17.22
CA LYS A 511 11.57 -19.55 -18.12
C LYS A 511 13.01 -20.06 -18.22
N LYS A 512 13.62 -19.96 -19.41
CA LYS A 512 14.97 -20.49 -19.74
C LYS A 512 16.12 -19.90 -18.90
N ARG A 513 15.91 -18.77 -18.21
CA ARG A 513 16.86 -18.16 -17.27
C ARG A 513 16.26 -18.13 -15.86
N LEU A 514 16.99 -18.69 -14.91
CA LEU A 514 16.78 -18.47 -13.48
C LEU A 514 17.23 -17.04 -13.17
N ASP A 515 16.31 -16.14 -12.83
CA ASP A 515 16.68 -14.77 -12.47
C ASP A 515 15.68 -14.16 -11.48
N TRP A 516 16.19 -13.56 -10.40
CA TRP A 516 15.41 -12.92 -9.33
C TRP A 516 15.20 -11.43 -9.64
N LYS A 517 14.62 -11.16 -10.81
CA LYS A 517 14.47 -9.81 -11.36
C LYS A 517 13.09 -9.22 -11.23
N ASN A 518 12.08 -10.04 -10.94
CA ASN A 518 10.72 -9.54 -10.76
C ASN A 518 10.59 -9.05 -9.32
N VAL A 519 10.60 -7.73 -9.15
CA VAL A 519 10.40 -7.05 -7.87
C VAL A 519 8.93 -6.64 -7.78
N ILE A 520 8.25 -6.97 -6.70
CA ILE A 520 6.81 -6.72 -6.57
C ILE A 520 6.51 -5.72 -5.45
N ASN A 521 5.45 -4.94 -5.62
CA ASN A 521 4.98 -3.94 -4.65
C ASN A 521 4.11 -4.54 -3.52
N PHE A 522 4.46 -5.72 -2.99
CA PHE A 522 3.85 -6.27 -1.77
C PHE A 522 4.90 -6.83 -0.84
N ASP A 523 4.55 -6.97 0.43
CA ASP A 523 5.29 -7.76 1.41
C ASP A 523 4.48 -8.99 1.79
N MET A 524 5.05 -10.17 1.62
CA MET A 524 4.42 -11.41 2.04
C MET A 524 4.21 -11.37 3.56
N ASN A 525 3.05 -11.83 4.04
CA ASN A 525 2.81 -11.95 5.46
C ASN A 525 3.51 -13.21 6.01
N PHE A 526 4.11 -13.12 7.19
CA PHE A 526 4.84 -14.21 7.85
C PHE A 526 5.07 -13.94 9.34
N GLN A 527 5.43 -14.99 10.07
CA GLN A 527 6.04 -14.91 11.41
C GLN A 527 7.24 -15.85 11.48
N LEU A 528 8.36 -15.34 12.00
CA LEU A 528 9.52 -16.15 12.36
C LEU A 528 9.50 -16.39 13.87
N ILE A 529 9.41 -17.64 14.28
CA ILE A 529 9.43 -18.02 15.70
C ILE A 529 10.77 -18.67 16.02
N GLY A 530 11.37 -18.25 17.12
CA GLY A 530 12.60 -18.82 17.59
C GLY A 530 13.13 -18.13 18.82
N LYS A 531 14.46 -18.18 19.00
CA LYS A 531 15.13 -17.71 20.19
C LYS A 531 16.27 -16.76 19.84
N ARG A 532 16.37 -15.66 20.58
CA ARG A 532 17.55 -14.79 20.53
C ARG A 532 18.72 -15.42 21.28
N GLU A 533 19.87 -15.44 20.62
CA GLU A 533 21.13 -15.85 21.23
C GLU A 533 21.94 -14.63 21.69
N GLU A 534 22.80 -14.84 22.69
CA GLU A 534 23.74 -13.80 23.12
C GLU A 534 24.84 -13.63 22.06
N ALA A 535 25.25 -12.39 21.81
CA ALA A 535 26.41 -12.12 20.96
C ALA A 535 27.67 -12.68 21.65
N GLN A 536 28.34 -13.64 21.00
CA GLN A 536 29.57 -14.24 21.51
C GLN A 536 30.78 -13.31 21.40
#